data_AF-A0A0K3BAW1-F1
#
_entry.id   AF-A0A0K3BAW1-F1
#
_cell.length_a   1.000
_cell.length_b   1.000
_cell.length_c   1.000
_cell.angle_alpha   90.00
_cell.angle_beta   90.00
_cell.angle_gamma   90.00
#
_symmetry.space_group_name_H-M   'P 1'
#
loop_
_entity.id
_entity.type
_entity.pdbx_description
1 polymer ?
#
loop_
_entity_poly.entity_id
_entity_poly.type
_entity_poly.pdbx_seq_one_letter_code
_entity_poly.pdbx_strand_id
1 'polypeptide(L)' 'MDYLPDLVAAQCERAWQSEMAYERLASQAGVGAEHASHLLRFAVQRIAEGTTSTLDPYALASEWIRVEQARAQR' A
#
# COMPACT_ATOMS: atom_id res chain seq x y z
N MET A 1 -22.17 11.81 -16.98
CA MET A 1 -22.29 12.40 -15.63
C MET A 1 -22.23 11.22 -14.69
N ASP A 2 -21.07 10.96 -14.10
CA ASP A 2 -20.91 9.85 -13.15
C ASP A 2 -21.69 10.19 -11.89
N TYR A 3 -22.65 9.33 -11.53
CA TYR A 3 -23.49 9.51 -10.35
C TYR A 3 -22.58 9.42 -9.11
N LEU A 4 -22.72 10.31 -8.12
CA LEU A 4 -21.87 10.33 -6.92
C LEU A 4 -21.73 8.94 -6.25
N PRO A 5 -22.79 8.11 -6.14
CA PRO A 5 -22.68 6.72 -5.71
C PRO A 5 -21.72 5.85 -6.53
N ASP A 6 -21.70 5.98 -7.86
CA ASP A 6 -20.81 5.19 -8.73
C ASP A 6 -19.35 5.60 -8.53
N LEU A 7 -19.09 6.89 -8.31
CA LEU A 7 -17.77 7.40 -7.96
C LEU A 7 -17.29 6.86 -6.62
N VAL A 8 -18.16 6.84 -5.60
CA VAL A 8 -17.84 6.28 -4.28
C VAL A 8 -17.58 4.78 -4.40
N ALA A 9 -18.44 4.04 -5.09
CA ALA A 9 -18.26 2.61 -5.32
C ALA A 9 -16.92 2.30 -6.02
N ALA A 10 -16.57 3.08 -7.05
CA ALA A 10 -15.30 2.94 -7.74
C ALA A 10 -14.08 3.25 -6.84
N GLN A 11 -14.19 4.20 -5.89
CA GLN A 11 -13.12 4.46 -4.93
C GLN A 11 -12.99 3.33 -3.90
N CYS A 12 -14.11 2.82 -3.38
CA CYS A 12 -14.11 1.70 -2.45
C CYS A 12 -13.50 0.44 -3.10
N GLU A 13 -13.87 0.14 -4.34
CA GLU A 13 -13.31 -0.97 -5.10
C GLU A 13 -11.79 -0.81 -5.29
N ARG A 14 -11.32 0.38 -5.68
CA ARG A 14 -9.88 0.66 -5.81
C ARG A 14 -9.13 0.48 -4.50
N ALA A 15 -9.67 0.99 -3.40
CA ALA A 15 -9.05 0.88 -2.08
C ALA A 15 -8.91 -0.59 -1.66
N TRP A 16 -9.98 -1.37 -1.83
CA TRP A 16 -9.97 -2.81 -1.54
C TRP A 16 -8.96 -3.56 -2.41
N GLN A 17 -8.87 -3.25 -3.71
CA GLN A 17 -7.88 -3.85 -4.59
C GLN A 17 -6.43 -3.54 -4.17
N SER A 18 -6.14 -2.30 -3.77
CA SER A 18 -4.82 -1.91 -3.26
C SER A 18 -4.45 -2.65 -1.98
N GLU A 19 -5.38 -2.75 -1.02
CA GLU A 19 -5.21 -3.50 0.22
C GLU A 19 -4.92 -4.98 -0.05
N MET A 20 -5.73 -5.61 -0.90
CA MET A 20 -5.55 -7.02 -1.25
C MET A 20 -4.26 -7.29 -2.01
N ALA A 21 -3.82 -6.37 -2.86
CA ALA A 21 -2.54 -6.47 -3.54
C ALA A 21 -1.37 -6.39 -2.55
N TYR A 22 -1.46 -5.47 -1.58
CA TYR A 22 -0.45 -5.31 -0.54
C TYR A 22 -0.35 -6.54 0.37
N GLU A 23 -1.47 -7.06 0.86
CA GLU A 23 -1.48 -8.25 1.73
C GLU A 23 -0.87 -9.48 1.03
N ARG A 24 -1.24 -9.70 -0.24
CA ARG A 24 -0.64 -10.80 -1.04
C ARG A 24 0.87 -10.63 -1.17
N LEU A 25 1.33 -9.41 -1.46
CA LEU A 25 2.76 -9.12 -1.59
C LEU A 25 3.50 -9.34 -0.27
N ALA A 26 2.96 -8.82 0.84
CA ALA A 26 3.54 -8.99 2.17
C ALA A 26 3.65 -10.48 2.54
N SER A 27 2.58 -11.25 2.29
CA SER A 27 2.58 -12.70 2.49
C SER A 27 3.63 -13.42 1.64
N GLN A 28 3.72 -13.10 0.34
CA GLN A 28 4.74 -13.65 -0.56
C GLN A 28 6.16 -13.30 -0.14
N ALA A 29 6.35 -12.14 0.48
CA ALA A 29 7.63 -11.68 1.02
C ALA A 29 7.97 -12.28 2.39
N GLY A 30 7.09 -13.10 2.98
CA GLY A 30 7.27 -13.60 4.34
C GLY A 30 7.16 -12.51 5.41
N VAL A 31 6.58 -11.35 5.07
CA VAL A 31 6.37 -10.25 6.00
C VAL A 31 5.13 -10.57 6.84
N GLY A 32 5.33 -10.72 8.15
CA GLY A 32 4.23 -10.97 9.09
C GLY A 32 3.24 -9.80 9.15
N ALA A 33 1.98 -10.10 9.46
CA ALA A 33 0.88 -9.13 9.46
C ALA A 33 1.14 -7.90 10.36
N GLU A 34 1.77 -8.08 11.52
CA GLU A 34 2.15 -6.97 12.40
C GLU A 34 3.15 -6.03 11.74
N HIS A 35 4.18 -6.57 11.10
CA HIS A 35 5.19 -5.78 10.40
C HIS A 35 4.59 -5.08 9.17
N ALA A 36 3.73 -5.78 8.42
CA ALA A 36 2.98 -5.18 7.31
C ALA A 36 2.09 -4.02 7.77
N SER A 37 1.43 -4.15 8.93
CA SER A 37 0.65 -3.05 9.54
C SER A 37 1.54 -1.87 9.95
N HIS A 38 2.73 -2.12 10.49
CA HIS A 38 3.69 -1.05 10.80
C HIS A 38 4.18 -0.32 9.55
N LEU A 39 4.52 -1.04 8.49
CA LEU A 39 4.94 -0.44 7.21
C LEU A 39 3.84 0.45 6.62
N LEU A 40 2.58 0.02 6.67
CA LEU A 40 1.46 0.81 6.17
C LEU A 40 1.26 2.08 7.00
N ARG A 41 1.30 1.98 8.33
CA ARG A 41 1.22 3.16 9.23
C ARG A 41 2.35 4.14 8.96
N PHE A 42 3.56 3.62 8.76
CA PHE A 42 4.70 4.45 8.43
C PHE A 42 4.55 5.13 7.05
N ALA A 43 4.03 4.42 6.05
CA ALA A 43 3.72 5.01 4.74
C ALA A 43 2.72 6.18 4.85
N VAL A 44 1.63 6.00 5.60
CA VAL A 44 0.65 7.06 5.87
C VAL A 44 1.31 8.28 6.51
N GLN A 45 2.15 8.07 7.54
CA GLN A 45 2.84 9.16 8.21
C GLN A 45 3.76 9.93 7.25
N ARG A 46 4.55 9.23 6.43
CA ARG A 46 5.46 9.88 5.47
C ARG A 46 4.72 10.74 4.45
N ILE A 47 3.57 10.26 3.98
CA ILE A 47 2.69 11.01 3.07
C ILE A 47 2.14 12.26 3.77
N ALA A 48 1.64 12.11 5.01
CA ALA A 48 1.13 13.23 5.80
C ALA A 48 2.19 14.29 6.11
N GLU A 49 3.45 13.87 6.32
CA GLU A 49 4.60 14.77 6.52
C GLU A 49 5.06 15.47 5.23
N GLY A 50 4.51 15.10 4.05
CA GLY A 50 4.90 15.68 2.75
C GLY A 50 6.28 15.24 2.28
N THR A 51 6.79 14.16 2.85
CA THR A 51 8.17 13.70 2.67
C THR A 51 8.33 12.64 1.57
N THR A 52 7.22 12.29 0.94
CA THR A 52 7.09 11.39 -0.21
C THR A 52 5.98 11.93 -1.12
N SER A 53 6.11 11.73 -2.43
CA SER A 53 5.16 12.23 -3.44
C SER A 53 4.01 11.27 -3.74
N THR A 54 4.08 10.03 -3.24
CA THR A 54 3.05 9.00 -3.44
C THR A 54 1.78 9.35 -2.65
N LEU A 55 0.61 9.24 -3.28
CA LEU A 55 -0.69 9.50 -2.61
C LEU A 55 -1.35 8.24 -2.05
N ASP A 56 -0.94 7.05 -2.50
CA ASP A 56 -1.47 5.76 -2.04
C ASP A 56 -0.48 5.10 -1.05
N PRO A 57 -0.83 5.00 0.25
CA PRO A 57 0.05 4.39 1.25
C PRO A 57 0.31 2.90 0.98
N TYR A 58 -0.62 2.17 0.36
CA TYR A 58 -0.39 0.76 -0.01
C TYR A 58 0.66 0.64 -1.12
N ALA A 59 0.66 1.57 -2.08
CA ALA A 59 1.65 1.61 -3.15
C ALA A 59 3.06 1.86 -2.57
N LEU A 60 3.19 2.84 -1.66
CA LEU A 60 4.45 3.17 -1.02
C LEU A 60 4.97 2.01 -0.14
N ALA A 61 4.12 1.40 0.69
CA ALA A 61 4.51 0.27 1.52
C ALA A 61 4.93 -0.95 0.66
N SER A 62 4.21 -1.20 -0.45
CA SER A 62 4.55 -2.26 -1.40
C SER A 62 5.91 -2.05 -2.06
N GLU A 63 6.26 -0.81 -2.39
CA GLU A 63 7.57 -0.47 -2.97
C GLU A 63 8.71 -0.83 -2.02
N TRP A 64 8.60 -0.49 -0.73
CA TRP A 64 9.63 -0.82 0.25
C TRP A 64 9.86 -2.32 0.40
N ILE A 65 8.79 -3.12 0.40
CA ILE A 65 8.91 -4.59 0.43
C ILE A 65 9.69 -5.08 -0.80
N ARG A 66 9.35 -4.59 -2.00
CA ARG A 66 10.02 -5.02 -3.24
C ARG A 66 11.49 -4.61 -3.29
N VAL A 67 11.81 -3.39 -2.85
CA VAL A 67 13.19 -2.90 -2.78
C VAL A 67 14.02 -3.77 -1.86
N GLU A 68 13.49 -4.14 -0.69
CA GLU A 68 14.22 -4.95 0.27
C GLU A 68 14.40 -6.40 -0.22
N GLN A 69 13.39 -6.99 -0.87
CA GLN A 69 13.54 -8.28 -1.53
C GLN A 69 14.62 -8.25 -2.63
N ALA A 70 14.63 -7.20 -3.45
CA ALA A 70 15.63 -7.04 -4.49
C ALA A 70 17.06 -6.88 -3.94
N ARG A 71 17.20 -6.34 -2.72
CA ARG A 71 18.49 -6.27 -2.01
C ARG A 71 18.90 -7.63 -1.44
N ALA A 72 17.98 -8.37 -0.84
CA ALA A 72 18.25 -9.68 -0.26
C ALA A 72 18.63 -10.76 -1.29
N GLN A 73 18.30 -10.54 -2.57
CA GLN A 73 18.62 -11.44 -3.68
C GLN A 73 19.96 -11.15 -4.36
N ARG A 74 20.69 -10.11 -3.93
CA ARG A 74 22.03 -9.75 -4.43
C ARG A 74 23.11 -10.26 -3.48
#